data_AF-A0A9D8WFL2-F1
#
_entry.id   AF-A0A9D8WFL2-F1
#
_cell.length_a   1.000
_cell.length_b   1.000
_cell.length_c   1.000
_cell.angle_alpha   90.00
_cell.angle_beta   90.00
_cell.angle_gamma   90.00
#
_symmetry.space_group_name_H-M   'P 1'
#
loop_
_entity.id
_entity.type
_entity.pdbx_description
1 polymer ?
#
loop_
_entity_poly.entity_id
_entity_poly.type
_entity_poly.pdbx_seq_one_letter_code
_entity_poly.pdbx_strand_id
1 'polypeptide(L)'
;MGHDPVFWGVAVFSVLITGVSKGGFGGLALLAVPLMALVISPIQAAGIMLPILIVMDWVGVWTYRKHWDRKLLILLLPGAILGIAAGGLLAGYVDDRIVRIFVGAIAVLFP
;
A
#
# COMPACT_ATOMS: atom_id res chain seq x y z
N MET A 1 -16.18 -2.89 16.09
CA MET A 1 -15.66 -3.57 14.89
C MET A 1 -16.74 -3.52 13.81
N GLY A 2 -16.53 -2.76 12.72
CA GLY A 2 -17.16 -3.07 11.43
C GLY A 2 -18.54 -2.52 11.03
N HIS A 3 -19.16 -1.56 11.74
CA HIS A 3 -20.55 -1.13 11.43
C HIS A 3 -20.78 0.35 11.14
N ASP A 4 -19.73 1.14 10.91
CA ASP A 4 -19.91 2.55 10.52
C ASP A 4 -20.00 2.65 8.98
N PRO A 5 -21.11 3.16 8.40
CA PRO A 5 -21.26 3.35 6.95
C PRO A 5 -20.14 4.22 6.35
N VAL A 6 -19.60 5.13 7.16
CA VAL A 6 -18.48 6.00 6.81
C VAL A 6 -17.21 5.19 6.55
N PHE A 7 -16.95 4.13 7.32
CA PHE A 7 -15.78 3.28 7.12
C PHE A 7 -15.81 2.58 5.76
N TRP A 8 -16.95 1.98 5.40
CA TRP A 8 -17.10 1.31 4.11
C TRP A 8 -17.00 2.28 2.94
N GLY A 9 -17.57 3.49 3.07
CA GLY A 9 -17.45 4.53 2.06
C GLY A 9 -15.99 4.93 1.80
N VAL A 10 -15.23 5.20 2.88
CA VAL A 10 -13.81 5.56 2.79
C VAL A 10 -12.98 4.39 2.26
N ALA A 11 -13.23 3.16 2.71
CA ALA A 11 -12.50 1.98 2.27
C ALA A 11 -12.69 1.73 0.76
N VAL A 12 -13.93 1.77 0.26
CA VAL A 12 -14.21 1.60 -1.17
C VAL A 12 -13.54 2.71 -1.99
N PHE A 13 -13.64 3.96 -1.56
CA PHE A 13 -13.02 5.09 -2.24
C PHE A 13 -11.48 4.97 -2.29
N SER A 14 -10.86 4.63 -1.16
CA SER A 14 -9.41 4.42 -1.07
C SER A 14 -8.94 3.25 -1.95
N VAL A 15 -9.70 2.15 -2.03
CA VAL A 15 -9.39 1.02 -2.91
C VAL A 15 -9.48 1.40 -4.39
N LEU A 16 -10.52 2.14 -4.77
CA LEU A 16 -10.69 2.63 -6.15
C LEU A 16 -9.53 3.53 -6.56
N ILE A 17 -9.17 4.50 -5.71
CA ILE A 17 -8.03 5.38 -5.92
C ILE A 17 -6.73 4.60 -6.06
N THR A 18 -6.52 3.61 -5.18
CA THR A 18 -5.31 2.76 -5.21
C THR A 18 -5.23 1.97 -6.52
N GLY A 19 -6.37 1.43 -6.98
CA GLY A 19 -6.47 0.73 -8.26
C GLY A 19 -6.15 1.63 -9.46
N VAL A 20 -6.73 2.83 -9.50
CA VAL A 20 -6.45 3.83 -10.55
C VAL A 20 -4.97 4.22 -10.56
N SER A 21 -4.37 4.41 -9.39
CA SER A 21 -2.95 4.77 -9.28
C SER A 21 -2.01 3.66 -9.75
N LYS A 22 -2.35 2.39 -9.52
CA LYS A 22 -1.57 1.26 -10.04
C LYS A 22 -1.70 1.09 -11.55
N GLY A 23 -2.80 1.57 -12.14
CA GLY A 23 -3.08 1.49 -13.57
C GLY A 23 -2.32 2.49 -14.45
N GLY A 24 -1.45 3.35 -13.88
CA GLY A 24 -0.62 4.29 -14.62
C GLY A 24 -0.93 5.78 -14.41
N PHE A 25 -1.98 6.11 -13.63
CA PHE A 25 -2.26 7.48 -13.20
C PHE A 25 -1.53 7.77 -11.87
N GLY A 26 -0.22 8.01 -11.96
CA GLY A 26 0.60 8.40 -10.81
C GLY A 26 0.10 9.68 -10.15
N GLY A 27 -0.01 9.68 -8.81
CA GLY A 27 -0.39 10.85 -8.00
C GLY A 27 -1.64 10.65 -7.15
N LEU A 28 -2.59 9.81 -7.57
CA LEU A 28 -3.84 9.62 -6.83
C LEU A 28 -3.67 8.76 -5.56
N ALA A 29 -2.75 7.77 -5.54
CA ALA A 29 -2.53 6.93 -4.36
C ALA A 29 -2.04 7.69 -3.11
N LEU A 30 -1.42 8.87 -3.28
CA LEU A 30 -0.89 9.67 -2.16
C LEU A 30 -2.00 10.13 -1.20
N LEU A 31 -3.22 10.28 -1.71
CA LEU A 31 -4.40 10.65 -0.90
C LEU A 31 -5.07 9.45 -0.22
N ALA A 32 -4.88 8.23 -0.71
CA ALA A 32 -5.59 7.05 -0.22
C ALA A 32 -5.17 6.65 1.21
N VAL A 33 -3.86 6.70 1.49
CA VAL A 33 -3.28 6.25 2.77
C VAL A 33 -3.61 7.22 3.93
N PRO A 34 -3.49 8.56 3.79
CA PRO A 34 -3.88 9.51 4.83
C PRO A 34 -5.38 9.46 5.14
N LEU A 35 -6.22 9.32 4.11
CA LEU A 35 -7.68 9.23 4.27
C LEU A 35 -8.08 7.97 5.06
N MET A 36 -7.43 6.82 4.83
CA MET A 36 -7.68 5.61 5.63
C MET A 36 -7.16 5.73 7.06
N ALA A 37 -6.00 6.36 7.25
CA ALA A 37 -5.39 6.54 8.57
C ALA A 37 -6.18 7.50 9.48
N LEU A 38 -7.14 8.27 8.96
CA LEU A 38 -8.07 9.05 9.76
C LEU A 38 -9.15 8.18 10.44
N VAL A 39 -9.50 7.05 9.82
CA VAL A 39 -10.66 6.23 10.23
C VAL A 39 -10.25 4.94 10.95
N ILE A 40 -9.11 4.35 10.57
CA ILE A 40 -8.63 3.05 11.11
C ILE A 40 -7.12 3.09 11.42
N SER A 41 -6.64 2.18 12.28
CA SER A 41 -5.20 2.02 12.51
C SER A 41 -4.47 1.64 11.21
N PRO A 42 -3.28 2.21 10.94
CA PRO A 42 -2.55 1.93 9.70
C PRO A 42 -2.30 0.44 9.46
N ILE A 43 -2.05 -0.34 10.53
CA ILE A 43 -1.82 -1.77 10.44
C ILE A 43 -3.08 -2.54 10.02
N GLN A 44 -4.26 -2.17 10.55
CA GLN A 44 -5.53 -2.79 10.11
C GLN A 44 -5.89 -2.41 8.68
N ALA A 45 -5.66 -1.14 8.29
CA ALA A 45 -5.86 -0.69 6.92
C ALA A 45 -4.97 -1.47 5.94
N ALA A 46 -3.69 -1.65 6.28
CA ALA A 46 -2.76 -2.47 5.51
C ALA A 46 -3.25 -3.92 5.42
N GLY A 47 -3.73 -4.51 6.52
CA GLY A 47 -4.28 -5.87 6.53
C GLY A 47 -5.43 -6.09 5.55
N ILE A 48 -6.36 -5.12 5.43
CA ILE A 48 -7.48 -5.19 4.48
C ILE A 48 -7.01 -4.94 3.04
N MET A 49 -6.05 -4.02 2.86
CA MET A 49 -5.51 -3.68 1.55
C MET A 49 -4.62 -4.80 0.97
N LEU A 50 -3.91 -5.57 1.80
CA LEU A 50 -2.96 -6.58 1.35
C LEU A 50 -3.54 -7.59 0.34
N PRO A 51 -4.67 -8.28 0.60
CA PRO A 51 -5.28 -9.19 -0.37
C PRO A 51 -5.64 -8.50 -1.70
N ILE A 52 -6.16 -7.27 -1.61
CA ILE A 52 -6.55 -6.48 -2.78
C ILE A 52 -5.31 -6.12 -3.61
N LEU A 53 -4.25 -5.68 -2.95
CA LEU A 53 -2.98 -5.34 -3.58
C LEU A 53 -2.34 -6.55 -4.27
N ILE A 54 -2.40 -7.74 -3.65
CA ILE A 54 -1.91 -9.00 -4.23
C ILE A 54 -2.65 -9.31 -5.54
N VAL A 55 -3.98 -9.18 -5.56
CA VAL A 55 -4.78 -9.41 -6.79
C VAL A 55 -4.40 -8.39 -7.86
N MET A 56 -4.22 -7.11 -7.50
CA MET A 56 -3.78 -6.08 -8.44
C MET A 56 -2.39 -6.37 -9.01
N ASP A 57 -1.44 -6.83 -8.19
CA ASP A 57 -0.10 -7.25 -8.64
C ASP A 57 -0.17 -8.43 -9.60
N TRP A 58 -1.02 -9.42 -9.31
CA TRP A 58 -1.20 -10.57 -10.18
C TRP A 58 -1.66 -10.15 -11.57
N VAL A 59 -2.68 -9.29 -11.66
CA VAL A 59 -3.17 -8.77 -12.95
C VAL A 59 -2.10 -7.97 -13.67
N GLY A 60 -1.32 -7.15 -12.94
CA GLY A 60 -0.19 -6.39 -13.49
C GLY A 60 0.87 -7.31 -14.10
N VAL A 61 1.31 -8.32 -13.36
CA VAL A 61 2.29 -9.33 -13.83
C VAL A 61 1.75 -10.08 -15.03
N TRP A 62 0.48 -10.50 -15.00
CA TRP A 62 -0.15 -11.22 -16.11
C TRP A 62 -0.15 -10.39 -17.39
N THR A 63 -0.51 -9.10 -17.27
CA THR A 63 -0.58 -8.16 -18.40
C THR A 63 0.81 -7.89 -18.98
N TYR A 64 1.82 -7.68 -18.12
CA TYR A 64 3.18 -7.32 -18.55
C TYR A 64 4.15 -8.51 -18.71
N ARG A 65 3.68 -9.76 -18.59
CA ARG A 65 4.53 -10.98 -18.65
C ARG A 65 5.43 -11.12 -19.88
N LYS A 66 5.12 -10.41 -20.97
CA LYS A 66 5.88 -10.44 -22.23
C LYS A 66 6.93 -9.33 -22.36
N HIS A 67 6.88 -8.31 -21.51
CA HIS A 67 7.73 -7.11 -21.58
C HIS A 67 8.50 -6.91 -20.27
N TRP A 68 9.40 -7.84 -19.94
CA TRP A 68 10.19 -7.78 -18.72
C TRP A 68 11.68 -8.03 -18.99
N ASP A 69 12.53 -7.32 -18.26
CA ASP A 69 13.98 -7.51 -18.29
C ASP A 69 14.43 -8.38 -17.11
N ARG A 70 14.94 -9.58 -17.43
CA ARG A 70 15.46 -10.55 -16.46
C ARG A 70 16.60 -10.01 -15.61
N LYS A 71 17.51 -9.23 -16.23
CA LYS A 71 18.71 -8.72 -15.54
C LYS A 71 18.32 -7.68 -14.51
N LEU A 72 17.42 -6.76 -14.89
CA LEU A 72 16.91 -5.74 -13.97
C LEU A 72 16.13 -6.39 -12.81
N LEU A 73 15.30 -7.39 -13.10
CA LEU A 73 14.53 -8.10 -12.07
C LEU A 73 15.43 -8.78 -11.04
N ILE A 74 16.47 -9.49 -11.49
CA ILE A 74 17.42 -10.17 -10.60
C ILE A 74 18.26 -9.16 -9.81
N LEU A 75 18.55 -7.98 -10.35
CA LEU A 75 19.28 -6.94 -9.64
C LEU A 75 18.44 -6.31 -8.51
N LEU A 76 17.13 -6.13 -8.73
CA LEU A 76 16.22 -5.53 -7.75
C LEU A 76 15.73 -6.52 -6.68
N LEU A 77 15.61 -7.80 -7.04
CA LEU A 77 15.09 -8.86 -6.16
C LEU A 77 15.77 -8.95 -4.79
N PRO A 78 17.11 -8.98 -4.67
CA PRO A 78 17.78 -9.07 -3.37
C PRO A 78 17.46 -7.89 -2.46
N GLY A 79 17.45 -6.67 -3.02
CA GLY A 79 17.10 -5.46 -2.26
C GLY A 79 15.64 -5.48 -1.81
N ALA A 80 14.72 -5.92 -2.69
CA ALA A 80 13.32 -6.07 -2.35
C ALA A 80 13.10 -7.12 -1.25
N ILE A 81 13.73 -8.29 -1.34
CA ILE A 81 13.63 -9.35 -0.33
C ILE A 81 14.18 -8.86 1.01
N LEU A 82 15.36 -8.23 1.02
CA LEU A 82 15.94 -7.68 2.25
C LEU A 82 15.07 -6.59 2.87
N GLY A 83 14.53 -5.68 2.06
CA GLY A 83 13.64 -4.62 2.51
C GLY A 83 12.33 -5.16 3.09
N ILE A 84 11.69 -6.13 2.42
CA ILE A 84 10.46 -6.78 2.90
C ILE A 84 10.73 -7.55 4.18
N ALA A 85 11.84 -8.31 4.26
CA ALA A 85 12.20 -9.05 5.45
C ALA A 85 12.48 -8.12 6.64
N ALA A 86 13.29 -7.07 6.43
CA ALA A 86 13.57 -6.09 7.46
C ALA A 86 12.30 -5.35 7.94
N GLY A 87 11.46 -4.92 6.99
CA GLY A 87 10.19 -4.27 7.30
C GLY A 87 9.23 -5.19 8.06
N GLY A 88 9.12 -6.45 7.65
CA GLY A 88 8.28 -7.45 8.32
C GLY A 88 8.76 -7.78 9.74
N LEU A 89 10.08 -7.86 9.96
CA LEU A 89 10.65 -8.06 11.29
C LEU A 89 10.40 -6.84 12.18
N LEU A 90 10.59 -5.63 11.67
CA LEU A 90 10.37 -4.39 12.43
C LEU A 90 8.89 -4.13 12.72
N ALA A 91 7.98 -4.56 11.84
CA ALA A 91 6.54 -4.31 11.99
C ALA A 91 5.96 -4.80 13.32
N GLY A 92 6.50 -5.88 13.90
CA GLY A 92 6.07 -6.39 15.21
C GLY A 92 6.56 -5.58 16.41
N TYR A 93 7.55 -4.70 16.22
CA TYR A 93 8.19 -3.91 17.29
C TYR A 93 7.78 -2.43 17.29
N VAL A 94 7.06 -1.95 16.27
CA VAL A 94 6.71 -0.54 16.13
C VAL A 94 5.28 -0.26 16.59
N ASP A 95 5.12 0.74 17.45
CA ASP A 95 3.80 1.18 17.94
C ASP A 95 2.97 1.85 16.81
N ASP A 96 1.68 1.52 16.75
CA ASP A 96 0.71 2.07 15.80
C ASP A 96 0.73 3.61 15.73
N ARG A 97 0.94 4.29 16.87
CA ARG A 97 0.98 5.76 16.93
C ARG A 97 2.18 6.31 16.17
N ILE A 98 3.33 5.65 16.29
CA ILE A 98 4.56 6.04 15.61
C ILE A 98 4.37 5.88 14.10
N VAL A 99 3.84 4.73 13.66
CA VAL A 99 3.51 4.50 12.24
C VAL A 99 2.57 5.58 11.70
N ARG A 100 1.52 5.93 12.45
CA ARG A 100 0.54 6.96 12.05
C ARG A 100 1.19 8.33 11.87
N ILE A 101 2.09 8.74 12.77
CA ILE A 101 2.80 10.02 12.66
C ILE A 101 3.72 10.03 11.42
N PHE A 102 4.48 8.96 11.20
CA PHE A 102 5.37 8.87 10.03
C PHE A 102 4.59 8.89 8.71
N VAL A 103 3.51 8.12 8.61
CA VAL A 103 2.64 8.10 7.43
C VAL A 103 2.02 9.49 7.18
N GLY A 104 1.56 10.16 8.24
CA GLY A 104 1.05 11.53 8.13
C GLY A 104 2.12 12.54 7.70
N ALA A 105 3.33 12.44 8.23
CA ALA A 105 4.44 13.31 7.86
C ALA A 105 4.86 13.14 6.40
N ILE A 106 4.97 11.90 5.92
CA ILE A 106 5.29 11.61 4.52
C ILE A 106 4.23 12.21 3.59
N ALA A 107 2.95 12.06 3.94
CA ALA A 107 1.85 12.58 3.14
C ALA A 107 1.83 14.11 3.02
N VAL A 108 2.35 14.84 4.03
CA VAL A 108 2.45 16.30 3.98
C VAL A 108 3.71 16.75 3.23
N LEU A 109 4.83 16.02 3.41
CA LEU A 109 6.13 16.38 2.81
C LEU A 109 6.23 16.01 1.34
N PHE A 110 5.57 14.94 0.91
CA PHE A 110 5.58 14.42 -0.46
C PHE A 110 4.13 14.40 -1.00
N PRO A 111 3.63 15.55 -1.53
CA PRO A 111 2.29 15.67 -2.08
C PRO A 111 2.13 14.98 -3.44
#